data_AF-A0A431CG61-F1
#
_entry.id   AF-A0A431CG61-F1
#
_cell.length_a   1.000
_cell.length_b   1.000
_cell.length_c   1.000
_cell.angle_alpha   90.00
_cell.angle_beta   90.00
_cell.angle_gamma   90.00
#
_symmetry.space_group_name_H-M   'P 1'
#
loop_
_entity.id
_entity.type
_entity.pdbx_description
1 polymer ?
#
loop_
_entity_poly.entity_id
_entity_poly.type
_entity_poly.pdbx_seq_one_letter_code
_entity_poly.pdbx_strand_id
1 'polypeptide(L)'
;MKQWINDFKLALIQEDINKLENLLNELDMKAFVKNLAKKSPSEDFLKENVNDVFHQVQALLREAVMLIEQKKKTKAVEIQKFQKALTYVKS
;
A
#
# COMPACT_ATOMS: atom_id res chain seq x y z
N MET A 1 -0.77 14.50 -5.36
CA MET A 1 -1.61 13.28 -5.33
C MET A 1 -1.25 12.31 -6.44
N LYS A 2 -1.39 12.65 -7.73
CA LYS A 2 -1.01 11.74 -8.83
C LYS A 2 0.43 11.23 -8.73
N GLN A 3 1.39 12.11 -8.44
CA GLN A 3 2.79 11.74 -8.24
C GLN A 3 2.96 10.81 -7.04
N TRP A 4 2.42 11.19 -5.88
CA TRP A 4 2.42 10.36 -4.67
C TRP A 4 1.87 8.95 -4.91
N ILE A 5 0.75 8.81 -5.66
CA ILE A 5 0.16 7.51 -5.99
C ILE A 5 1.13 6.65 -6.82
N ASN A 6 1.81 7.26 -7.79
CA ASN A 6 2.81 6.56 -8.60
C ASN A 6 4.02 6.14 -7.75
N ASP A 7 4.50 7.02 -6.88
CA ASP A 7 5.64 6.74 -6.01
C ASP A 7 5.31 5.65 -4.98
N PHE A 8 4.07 5.64 -4.46
CA PHE A 8 3.58 4.60 -3.57
C PHE A 8 3.47 3.25 -4.28
N LYS A 9 2.91 3.21 -5.49
CA LYS A 9 2.87 2.00 -6.32
C LYS A 9 4.27 1.44 -6.57
N LEU A 10 5.22 2.29 -6.93
CA LEU A 10 6.59 1.88 -7.20
C LEU A 10 7.26 1.33 -5.93
N ALA A 11 7.13 2.04 -4.81
CA ALA A 11 7.68 1.60 -3.52
C ALA A 11 7.04 0.28 -3.06
N LEU A 12 5.76 0.06 -3.35
CA LEU A 12 5.07 -1.18 -3.05
C LEU A 12 5.61 -2.36 -3.87
N ILE A 13 5.81 -2.16 -5.17
CA ILE A 13 6.39 -3.17 -6.07
C ILE A 13 7.84 -3.50 -5.67
N GLN A 14 8.61 -2.47 -5.29
CA GLN A 14 10.00 -2.61 -4.83
C GLN A 14 10.11 -3.12 -3.40
N GLU A 15 8.98 -3.21 -2.68
CA GLU A 15 8.90 -3.60 -1.28
C GLU A 15 9.77 -2.72 -0.37
N ASP A 16 9.94 -1.44 -0.73
CA ASP A 16 10.74 -0.46 0.01
C ASP A 16 9.93 0.13 1.17
N ILE A 17 10.04 -0.53 2.33
CA ILE A 17 9.31 -0.17 3.54
C ILE A 17 9.62 1.27 3.99
N ASN A 18 10.88 1.68 3.96
CA ASN A 18 11.29 3.03 4.39
C ASN A 18 10.64 4.10 3.51
N LYS A 19 10.62 3.86 2.19
CA LYS A 19 9.97 4.78 1.24
C LYS A 19 8.44 4.79 1.42
N LEU A 20 7.82 3.64 1.70
CA LEU A 20 6.38 3.58 2.00
C LEU A 20 6.04 4.36 3.28
N GLU A 21 6.82 4.21 4.35
CA GLU A 21 6.62 4.95 5.59
C GLU A 21 6.79 6.46 5.39
N ASN A 22 7.82 6.88 4.66
CA ASN A 22 8.03 8.29 4.31
C ASN A 22 6.85 8.86 3.51
N LEU A 23 6.39 8.13 2.47
CA LEU A 23 5.24 8.54 1.69
C LEU A 23 3.97 8.64 2.53
N LEU A 24 3.74 7.72 3.48
CA LEU A 24 2.60 7.79 4.39
C LEU A 24 2.69 9.01 5.33
N ASN A 25 3.87 9.33 5.84
CA ASN A 25 4.08 10.52 6.67
C ASN A 25 3.86 11.83 5.91
N GLU A 26 4.17 11.86 4.61
CA GLU A 26 3.95 13.00 3.73
C GLU A 26 2.50 13.13 3.22
N LEU A 27 1.64 12.13 3.45
CA LEU A 27 0.27 12.12 2.96
C LEU A 27 -0.62 13.09 3.74
N ASP A 28 -0.77 14.31 3.24
CA ASP A 28 -1.73 15.29 3.75
C ASP A 28 -3.00 15.37 2.89
N MET A 29 -3.98 14.53 3.22
CA MET A 29 -5.30 14.52 2.57
C MET A 29 -6.09 15.81 2.81
N LYS A 30 -5.90 16.49 3.95
CA LYS A 30 -6.58 17.77 4.23
C LYS A 30 -6.05 18.85 3.30
N ALA A 31 -4.73 18.93 3.12
CA ALA A 31 -4.12 19.85 2.16
C ALA A 31 -4.56 19.53 0.73
N PHE A 32 -4.67 18.25 0.36
CA PHE A 32 -5.17 17.84 -0.95
C PHE A 32 -6.59 18.35 -1.21
N VAL A 33 -7.54 18.10 -0.30
CA VAL A 33 -8.94 18.56 -0.44
C VAL A 33 -9.00 20.09 -0.48
N LYS A 34 -8.24 20.78 0.37
CA LYS A 34 -8.15 22.26 0.35
C LYS A 34 -7.63 22.77 -1.00
N ASN A 35 -6.64 22.11 -1.59
CA ASN A 35 -6.10 22.51 -2.89
C ASN A 35 -7.06 22.23 -4.04
N LEU A 36 -7.86 21.17 -3.97
CA LEU A 36 -8.94 20.93 -4.92
C LEU A 36 -10.02 22.01 -4.83
N ALA A 37 -10.47 22.35 -3.61
CA ALA A 37 -11.48 23.39 -3.37
C ALA A 37 -11.04 24.77 -3.89
N LYS A 38 -9.73 25.07 -3.84
CA LYS A 38 -9.15 26.29 -4.45
C LYS A 38 -9.18 26.29 -5.97
N LYS A 39 -9.07 25.12 -6.62
CA LYS A 39 -9.07 25.01 -8.09
C LYS A 39 -10.47 25.08 -8.67
N SER A 40 -11.42 24.42 -8.04
CA SER A 40 -12.83 24.56 -8.33
C SER A 40 -13.64 24.28 -7.07
N PRO A 41 -14.48 25.23 -6.62
CA PRO A 41 -15.30 25.05 -5.42
C PRO A 41 -16.58 24.23 -5.70
N SER A 42 -16.85 23.83 -6.95
CA SER A 42 -18.09 23.08 -7.27
C SER A 42 -18.11 21.75 -6.53
N GLU A 43 -19.20 21.49 -5.80
CA GLU A 43 -19.34 20.31 -4.94
C GLU A 43 -19.18 18.99 -5.72
N ASP A 44 -19.74 18.90 -6.92
CA ASP A 44 -19.67 17.69 -7.76
C ASP A 44 -18.23 17.36 -8.18
N PHE A 45 -17.47 18.36 -8.62
CA PHE A 45 -16.04 18.20 -8.94
C PHE A 45 -15.23 17.71 -7.73
N LEU A 46 -15.50 18.28 -6.55
CA LEU A 46 -14.80 17.89 -5.32
C LEU A 46 -15.15 16.46 -4.92
N LYS A 47 -16.43 16.09 -4.95
CA LYS A 47 -16.89 14.74 -4.64
C LYS A 47 -16.26 13.71 -5.57
N GLU A 48 -16.27 13.95 -6.87
CA GLU A 48 -15.73 13.02 -7.86
C GLU A 48 -14.22 12.80 -7.66
N ASN A 49 -13.45 13.89 -7.56
CA ASN A 49 -12.00 13.81 -7.43
C ASN A 49 -11.55 13.24 -6.08
N VAL A 50 -12.24 13.58 -4.99
CA VAL A 50 -11.93 13.03 -3.66
C VAL A 50 -12.30 11.55 -3.60
N ASN A 51 -13.45 11.16 -4.15
CA ASN A 51 -13.85 9.75 -4.19
C ASN A 51 -12.87 8.93 -5.01
N ASP A 52 -12.48 9.37 -6.22
CA ASP A 52 -11.52 8.64 -7.04
C ASP A 52 -10.19 8.41 -6.30
N VAL A 53 -9.61 9.46 -5.73
CA VAL A 53 -8.36 9.35 -4.96
C VAL A 53 -8.53 8.44 -3.74
N PHE A 54 -9.65 8.53 -3.03
CA PHE A 54 -9.91 7.68 -1.88
C PHE A 54 -9.98 6.20 -2.28
N HIS A 55 -10.67 5.86 -3.37
CA HIS A 55 -10.74 4.49 -3.88
C HIS A 55 -9.36 3.97 -4.30
N GLN A 56 -8.53 4.81 -4.92
CA GLN A 56 -7.17 4.43 -5.30
C GLN A 56 -6.29 4.15 -4.07
N VAL A 57 -6.33 5.01 -3.05
CA VAL A 57 -5.58 4.79 -1.80
C VAL A 57 -6.06 3.52 -1.11
N GLN A 58 -7.37 3.30 -1.04
CA GLN A 58 -7.93 2.08 -0.44
C GLN A 58 -7.48 0.82 -1.17
N ALA A 59 -7.46 0.83 -2.51
CA ALA A 59 -6.98 -0.29 -3.31
C ALA A 59 -5.50 -0.61 -3.02
N LEU A 60 -4.65 0.42 -2.96
CA LEU A 60 -3.22 0.26 -2.67
C LEU A 60 -2.96 -0.31 -1.28
N LEU A 61 -3.71 0.14 -0.27
CA LEU A 61 -3.61 -0.40 1.09
C LEU A 61 -4.04 -1.87 1.16
N ARG A 62 -5.11 -2.26 0.43
CA ARG A 62 -5.54 -3.65 0.34
C ARG A 62 -4.45 -4.52 -0.32
N GLU A 63 -3.86 -4.05 -1.39
CA GLU A 63 -2.79 -4.76 -2.09
C GLU A 63 -1.56 -4.96 -1.18
N ALA A 64 -1.16 -3.93 -0.43
CA ALA A 64 -0.08 -4.04 0.56
C ALA A 64 -0.37 -5.11 1.63
N VAL A 65 -1.60 -5.17 2.14
CA VAL A 65 -2.00 -6.22 3.10
C VAL A 65 -1.90 -7.62 2.48
N MET A 66 -2.40 -7.81 1.26
CA MET A 66 -2.31 -9.11 0.58
C MET A 66 -0.87 -9.57 0.37
N LEU A 67 0.03 -8.65 -0.03
CA LEU A 67 1.45 -8.96 -0.22
C LEU A 67 2.10 -9.42 1.09
N ILE A 68 1.80 -8.75 2.20
CA ILE A 68 2.28 -9.14 3.54
C ILE A 68 1.76 -10.54 3.92
N GLU A 69 0.47 -10.80 3.71
CA GLU A 69 -0.12 -12.11 4.02
C GLU A 69 0.50 -13.24 3.20
N GLN A 70 0.69 -13.04 1.90
CA GLN A 70 1.31 -14.02 1.02
C GLN A 70 2.73 -14.35 1.46
N LYS A 71 3.54 -13.32 1.77
CA LYS A 71 4.90 -13.53 2.30
C LYS A 71 4.94 -14.32 3.60
N LYS A 72 4.03 -14.01 4.53
CA LYS A 72 3.91 -14.75 5.79
C LYS A 72 3.61 -16.23 5.53
N LYS A 73 2.71 -16.53 4.58
CA LYS A 73 2.37 -17.90 4.18
C LYS A 73 3.59 -18.61 3.56
N THR A 74 4.29 -17.96 2.63
CA THR A 74 5.50 -18.53 1.99
C THR A 74 6.57 -18.89 3.01
N LYS A 75 6.90 -17.97 3.93
CA LYS A 75 7.88 -18.25 5.00
C LYS A 75 7.44 -19.39 5.91
N ALA A 76 6.16 -19.48 6.25
CA ALA A 76 5.63 -20.57 7.07
C ALA A 76 5.80 -21.94 6.37
N VAL A 77 5.55 -22.00 5.06
CA VAL A 77 5.75 -23.22 4.25
C VAL A 77 7.22 -23.63 4.21
N GLU A 78 8.13 -22.67 4.04
CA GLU A 78 9.58 -22.96 4.06
C GLU A 78 10.02 -23.53 5.41
N ILE A 79 9.58 -22.93 6.53
CA ILE A 79 9.87 -23.43 7.88
C ILE A 79 9.38 -24.88 8.04
N GLN A 80 8.15 -25.18 7.59
CA GLN A 80 7.62 -26.55 7.65
C GLN A 80 8.45 -27.54 6.84
N LYS A 81 8.95 -27.14 5.66
CA LYS A 81 9.85 -27.98 4.84
C LYS A 81 11.15 -28.28 5.58
N PHE A 82 11.77 -27.27 6.19
CA PHE A 82 12.99 -27.46 7.00
C PHE A 82 12.75 -28.36 8.20
N GLN A 83 11.62 -28.20 8.91
CA GLN A 83 11.26 -29.06 10.03
C GLN A 83 11.11 -30.52 9.60
N LYS A 84 10.40 -30.79 8.48
CA LYS A 84 10.25 -32.15 7.94
C LYS A 84 11.60 -32.77 7.54
N ALA A 85 12.47 -31.99 6.89
CA ALA A 85 13.82 -32.44 6.53
C ALA A 85 14.65 -32.78 7.77
N LEU A 86 14.60 -31.95 8.82
CA LEU A 86 15.27 -32.23 10.10
C LEU A 86 14.72 -33.49 10.77
N THR A 87 13.41 -33.72 10.74
CA THR A 87 12.82 -34.97 11.25
C THR A 87 13.36 -36.17 10.49
N TYR A 88 13.42 -36.10 9.16
CA TYR A 88 13.93 -37.18 8.32
C TYR A 88 15.41 -37.50 8.61
N VAL A 89 16.26 -36.48 8.78
CA VAL A 89 17.70 -36.66 9.06
C VAL A 89 17.96 -37.19 10.48
N LYS A 90 17.07 -36.90 11.43
CA LYS A 90 17.17 -37.37 12.82
C LYS A 90 16.52 -38.74 13.05
N SER A 91 15.79 -39.26 12.06
CA SER A 91 15.18 -40.59 12.07
C SER A 91 16.15 -41.62 11.52
#